data_AF-G2XNJ0-F1
#
_entry.id   AF-G2XNJ0-F1
#
_cell.length_a   1.000
_cell.length_b   1.000
_cell.length_c   1.000
_cell.angle_alpha   90.00
_cell.angle_beta   90.00
_cell.angle_gamma   90.00
#
_symmetry.space_group_name_H-M   'P 1'
#
loop_
_entity.id
_entity.type
_entity.pdbx_description
1 polymer ?
#
loop_
_entity_poly.entity_id
_entity_poly.type
_entity_poly.pdbx_seq_one_letter_code
_entity_poly.pdbx_strand_id
1 'polypeptide(L)'
;MLHVKDFLHYLYVAAPVSFTHKDCEPYKMFLDSQVGMHTPAINSVSVVLRENLYGFTGNKQHAYIKITVTDPKYINKVRTTIEEGKANWKGMWRNDGNGILTFDSIQYVLRFMVDVKIYGMSWVEVEAKKYEIVPEHNRQSNCQIEAVMTYRDLIAHKPEGEWAKMAPLRILSFDIECAGRKGVFPEANQDPVIQIANIVTRYGEKKPFVRNVFCLDTTSLIVNTKIFVYKEEETMLSKWRDFLEEVDPDIIIGYNIANFDFPYLLDRADHLKIKNFSQWTRLKSIHSQAKTSNFSSKQMGNRDTKATNTNGRLQLDLLQLVQRDHQLRSYTLNSVCAQFLGEQKEDVHHTMITELFNGTPESRRRLAVYCLKDAFLPQRLMDKLSCLENYTEMARVTGVPFNFLLSRGQQVKFISQLFRKALEQKLVIPNLSSNSSEEQYEGATVIEPTRG
;
A
#
# COMPACT_ATOMS: atom_id res chain seq x y z
N MET A 1 -16.67 2.25 4.29
CA MET A 1 -16.12 2.64 2.98
C MET A 1 -16.80 3.91 2.49
N LEU A 2 -16.02 4.92 2.08
CA LEU A 2 -16.55 6.16 1.49
C LEU A 2 -16.10 6.23 0.04
N HIS A 3 -17.05 6.27 -0.89
CA HIS A 3 -16.82 6.45 -2.32
C HIS A 3 -16.78 7.94 -2.64
N VAL A 4 -15.60 8.44 -3.03
CA VAL A 4 -15.43 9.84 -3.41
C VAL A 4 -15.41 9.96 -4.94
N LYS A 5 -16.44 10.60 -5.50
CA LYS A 5 -16.70 10.70 -6.94
C LYS A 5 -16.30 12.06 -7.53
N ASP A 6 -16.35 12.11 -8.87
CA ASP A 6 -16.24 13.29 -9.73
C ASP A 6 -14.88 14.00 -9.74
N PHE A 7 -13.87 13.42 -9.11
CA PHE A 7 -12.50 13.88 -9.26
C PHE A 7 -11.95 13.35 -10.59
N LEU A 8 -11.47 14.27 -11.44
CA LEU A 8 -10.94 13.93 -12.75
C LEU A 8 -9.44 14.23 -12.81
N HIS A 9 -8.67 13.27 -13.32
CA HIS A 9 -7.22 13.43 -13.47
C HIS A 9 -6.90 14.43 -14.59
N TYR A 10 -5.75 15.08 -14.50
CA TYR A 10 -5.35 16.10 -15.46
C TYR A 10 -3.84 16.20 -15.62
N LEU A 11 -3.42 16.83 -16.72
CA LEU A 11 -2.05 17.27 -16.99
C LEU A 11 -2.05 18.70 -17.52
N TYR A 12 -0.86 19.31 -17.59
CA TYR A 12 -0.68 20.63 -18.20
C TYR A 12 0.29 20.58 -19.38
N VAL A 13 0.09 21.52 -20.31
CA VAL A 13 0.97 21.82 -21.44
C VAL A 13 1.11 23.33 -21.54
N ALA A 14 2.29 23.85 -21.88
CA ALA A 14 2.45 25.29 -22.11
C ALA A 14 1.57 25.74 -23.28
N ALA A 15 0.79 26.81 -23.09
CA ALA A 15 -0.07 27.34 -24.14
C ALA A 15 0.75 28.19 -25.13
N PRO A 16 0.65 27.93 -26.44
CA PRO A 16 1.19 28.83 -27.46
C PRO A 16 0.59 30.23 -27.33
N VAL A 17 1.35 31.27 -27.71
CA VAL A 17 0.91 32.69 -27.58
C VAL A 17 -0.42 32.96 -28.29
N SER A 18 -0.70 32.25 -29.38
CA SER A 18 -1.92 32.36 -30.17
C SER A 18 -3.09 31.51 -29.64
N PHE A 19 -2.89 30.67 -28.62
CA PHE A 19 -3.94 29.79 -28.09
C PHE A 19 -4.82 30.54 -27.09
N THR A 20 -6.11 30.66 -27.39
CA THR A 20 -7.08 31.42 -26.59
C THR A 20 -8.17 30.52 -26.01
N HIS A 21 -9.04 31.08 -25.16
CA HIS A 21 -10.21 30.35 -24.64
C HIS A 21 -11.16 29.84 -25.73
N LYS A 22 -11.21 30.50 -26.90
CA LYS A 22 -12.06 30.07 -28.03
C LYS A 22 -11.55 28.79 -28.69
N ASP A 23 -10.26 28.50 -28.51
CA ASP A 23 -9.59 27.34 -29.08
C ASP A 23 -9.75 26.07 -28.22
N CYS A 24 -10.25 26.18 -26.99
CA CYS A 24 -10.36 25.06 -26.06
C CYS A 24 -11.24 23.91 -26.57
N GLU A 25 -12.47 24.19 -27.01
CA GLU A 25 -13.38 23.14 -27.49
C GLU A 25 -12.91 22.53 -28.83
N PRO A 26 -12.49 23.32 -29.83
CA PRO A 26 -11.89 22.77 -31.05
C PRO A 26 -10.65 21.91 -30.78
N TYR A 27 -9.77 22.34 -29.86
CA TYR A 27 -8.58 21.57 -29.49
C TYR A 27 -8.94 20.29 -28.75
N LYS A 28 -9.95 20.30 -27.87
CA LYS A 28 -10.47 19.09 -27.22
C LYS A 28 -10.90 18.05 -28.25
N MET A 29 -11.73 18.44 -29.22
CA MET A 29 -12.20 17.52 -30.28
C MET A 29 -11.04 16.95 -31.10
N PHE A 30 -10.08 17.82 -31.47
CA PHE A 30 -8.89 17.39 -32.18
C PHE A 30 -8.05 16.40 -31.35
N LEU A 31 -7.72 16.74 -30.11
CA LEU A 31 -6.92 15.89 -29.22
C LEU A 31 -7.60 14.53 -29.01
N ASP A 32 -8.91 14.50 -28.78
CA ASP A 32 -9.66 13.26 -28.60
C ASP A 32 -9.57 12.35 -29.85
N SER A 33 -9.65 12.95 -31.05
CA SER A 33 -9.45 12.23 -32.33
C SER A 33 -8.03 11.65 -32.47
N GLN A 34 -7.00 12.36 -32.02
CA GLN A 34 -5.60 11.91 -32.09
C GLN A 34 -5.31 10.80 -31.08
N VAL A 35 -5.92 10.87 -29.90
CA VAL A 35 -5.82 9.82 -28.87
C VAL A 35 -6.49 8.52 -29.38
N GLY A 36 -7.50 8.63 -30.26
CA GLY A 36 -8.02 7.51 -31.05
C GLY A 36 -8.61 6.40 -30.18
N MET A 37 -9.40 6.75 -29.17
CA MET A 37 -10.10 5.80 -28.32
C MET A 37 -11.57 5.66 -28.76
N HIS A 38 -12.15 4.48 -28.54
CA HIS A 38 -13.56 4.23 -28.86
C HIS A 38 -14.53 5.09 -28.03
N THR A 39 -14.10 5.48 -26.82
CA THR A 39 -14.82 6.37 -25.93
C THR A 39 -14.05 7.67 -25.76
N PRO A 40 -14.73 8.81 -25.56
CA PRO A 40 -14.06 10.09 -25.36
C PRO A 40 -13.10 10.03 -24.18
N ALA A 41 -11.82 10.29 -24.43
CA ALA A 41 -10.77 10.29 -23.44
C ALA A 41 -10.63 11.64 -22.74
N ILE A 42 -10.92 12.73 -23.45
CA ILE A 42 -10.78 14.10 -22.94
C ILE A 42 -12.12 14.62 -22.40
N ASN A 43 -12.14 14.97 -21.11
CA ASN A 43 -13.30 15.57 -20.48
C ASN A 43 -13.38 17.08 -20.79
N SER A 44 -12.29 17.81 -20.53
CA SER A 44 -12.26 19.26 -20.68
C SER A 44 -10.85 19.78 -20.98
N VAL A 45 -10.81 20.89 -21.71
CA VAL A 45 -9.61 21.68 -22.01
C VAL A 45 -9.88 23.10 -21.52
N SER A 46 -8.96 23.68 -20.76
CA SER A 46 -9.09 25.05 -20.27
C SER A 46 -7.73 25.74 -20.20
N VAL A 47 -7.70 27.06 -20.35
CA VAL A 47 -6.47 27.85 -20.16
C VAL A 47 -6.40 28.34 -18.72
N VAL A 48 -5.25 28.17 -18.09
CA VAL A 48 -4.95 28.60 -16.72
C VAL A 48 -3.61 29.31 -16.66
N LEU A 49 -3.46 30.24 -15.72
CA LEU A 49 -2.17 30.89 -15.44
C LEU A 49 -1.38 30.07 -14.41
N ARG A 50 -0.14 29.72 -14.75
CA ARG A 50 0.80 28.94 -13.92
C ARG A 50 2.23 29.39 -14.17
N GLU A 51 3.12 29.03 -13.27
CA GLU A 51 4.55 29.26 -13.42
C GLU A 51 5.31 27.93 -13.45
N ASN A 52 6.36 27.85 -14.28
CA ASN A 52 7.19 26.66 -14.36
C ASN A 52 8.06 26.55 -13.12
N LEU A 53 8.07 25.38 -12.45
CA LEU A 53 8.96 25.13 -11.33
C LEU A 53 10.45 25.18 -11.74
N TYR A 54 10.76 24.81 -12.98
CA TYR A 54 12.14 24.70 -13.45
C TYR A 54 12.70 26.03 -13.94
N GLY A 55 13.69 26.55 -13.21
CA GLY A 55 14.30 27.86 -13.44
C GLY A 55 13.51 28.99 -12.78
N PHE A 56 14.12 30.18 -12.70
CA PHE A 56 13.46 31.39 -12.16
C PHE A 56 13.07 32.33 -13.29
N THR A 57 11.77 32.58 -13.45
CA THR A 57 11.22 33.47 -14.50
C THR A 57 10.72 34.81 -13.95
N GLY A 58 11.13 35.18 -12.73
CA GLY A 58 10.74 36.45 -12.10
C GLY A 58 9.33 36.45 -11.53
N ASN A 59 8.83 35.31 -11.03
CA ASN A 59 7.47 35.14 -10.48
C ASN A 59 6.36 35.49 -11.48
N LYS A 60 6.64 35.28 -12.77
CA LYS A 60 5.69 35.58 -13.87
C LYS A 60 4.93 34.33 -14.24
N GLN A 61 3.61 34.43 -14.22
CA GLN A 61 2.73 33.36 -14.68
C GLN A 61 2.53 33.44 -16.19
N HIS A 62 2.57 32.29 -16.83
CA HIS A 62 2.31 32.09 -18.24
C HIS A 62 1.03 31.27 -18.42
N ALA A 63 0.47 31.33 -19.63
CA ALA A 63 -0.71 30.54 -19.98
C ALA A 63 -0.32 29.06 -20.17
N TYR A 64 -1.07 28.17 -19.53
CA TYR A 64 -0.98 26.72 -19.67
C TYR A 64 -2.35 26.16 -20.04
N ILE A 65 -2.36 25.13 -20.87
CA ILE A 65 -3.55 24.35 -21.19
C ILE A 65 -3.66 23.24 -20.15
N LYS A 66 -4.72 23.27 -19.34
CA LYS A 66 -5.13 22.19 -18.45
C LYS A 66 -6.03 21.24 -19.21
N ILE A 67 -5.62 19.99 -19.30
CA ILE A 67 -6.33 18.92 -20.01
C ILE A 67 -6.77 17.89 -18.97
N THR A 68 -8.08 17.73 -18.83
CA THR A 68 -8.71 16.79 -17.90
C THR A 68 -9.19 15.56 -18.66
N VAL A 69 -8.95 14.36 -18.13
CA VAL A 69 -9.37 13.09 -18.76
C VAL A 69 -10.64 12.53 -18.11
N THR A 70 -11.41 11.76 -18.88
CA THR A 70 -12.65 11.10 -18.41
C THR A 70 -12.38 9.91 -17.50
N ASP A 71 -11.26 9.22 -17.69
CA ASP A 71 -10.79 8.10 -16.87
C ASP A 71 -9.28 8.26 -16.61
N PRO A 72 -8.81 8.14 -15.35
CA PRO A 72 -7.40 8.29 -15.03
C PRO A 72 -6.47 7.35 -15.80
N LYS A 73 -6.95 6.21 -16.30
CA LYS A 73 -6.14 5.29 -17.12
C LYS A 73 -5.70 5.90 -18.46
N TYR A 74 -6.42 6.91 -18.96
CA TYR A 74 -6.09 7.58 -20.21
C TYR A 74 -4.97 8.61 -20.07
N ILE A 75 -4.60 9.03 -18.85
CA ILE A 75 -3.68 10.14 -18.64
C ILE A 75 -2.32 9.93 -19.31
N ASN A 76 -1.78 8.70 -19.25
CA ASN A 76 -0.48 8.37 -19.83
C ASN A 76 -0.56 8.36 -21.36
N LYS A 77 -1.63 7.79 -21.92
CA LYS A 77 -1.83 7.78 -23.37
C LYS A 77 -1.94 9.19 -23.93
N VAL A 78 -2.77 10.03 -23.31
CA VAL A 78 -2.91 11.45 -23.68
C VAL A 78 -1.58 12.19 -23.59
N ARG A 79 -0.83 11.97 -22.50
CA ARG A 79 0.50 12.54 -22.31
C ARG A 79 1.45 12.14 -23.45
N THR A 80 1.59 10.85 -23.73
CA THR A 80 2.45 10.34 -24.80
C THR A 80 2.04 10.86 -26.17
N THR A 81 0.73 10.95 -26.48
CA THR A 81 0.24 11.55 -27.75
C THR A 81 0.67 13.01 -27.90
N ILE A 82 0.72 13.77 -26.80
CA ILE A 82 1.20 15.16 -26.80
C ILE A 82 2.72 15.19 -26.96
N GLU A 83 3.45 14.42 -26.15
CA GLU A 83 4.92 14.39 -26.15
C GLU A 83 5.49 13.97 -27.51
N GLU A 84 4.85 13.02 -28.19
CA GLU A 84 5.21 12.59 -29.56
C GLU A 84 4.86 13.62 -30.65
N GLY A 85 4.25 14.76 -30.31
CA GLY A 85 3.88 15.82 -31.25
C GLY A 85 2.63 15.54 -32.08
N LYS A 86 1.99 14.36 -31.93
CA LYS A 86 0.74 14.01 -32.63
C LYS A 86 -0.41 14.97 -32.29
N ALA A 87 -0.37 15.59 -31.11
CA ALA A 87 -1.32 16.60 -30.68
C ALA A 87 -0.94 18.05 -31.06
N ASN A 88 -0.03 18.27 -32.01
CA ASN A 88 0.37 19.62 -32.46
C ASN A 88 -0.70 20.27 -33.36
N TRP A 89 -1.80 20.71 -32.74
CA TRP A 89 -2.93 21.32 -33.43
C TRP A 89 -2.51 22.57 -34.20
N LYS A 90 -2.83 22.62 -35.51
CA LYS A 90 -2.49 23.72 -36.43
C LYS A 90 -0.98 24.06 -36.46
N GLY A 91 -0.10 23.16 -36.01
CA GLY A 91 1.34 23.44 -35.92
C GLY A 91 1.70 24.54 -34.93
N MET A 92 0.89 24.76 -33.88
CA MET A 92 1.09 25.85 -32.93
C MET A 92 2.30 25.68 -32.00
N TRP A 93 2.74 24.45 -31.76
CA TRP A 93 3.97 24.16 -31.01
C TRP A 93 5.15 24.03 -31.97
N ARG A 94 6.30 24.56 -31.54
CA ARG A 94 7.56 24.41 -32.29
C ARG A 94 7.91 22.93 -32.39
N ASN A 95 8.22 22.47 -33.60
CA ASN A 95 8.68 21.11 -33.85
C ASN A 95 10.21 21.13 -33.96
N ASP A 96 10.89 21.15 -32.82
CA ASP A 96 12.35 21.17 -32.71
C ASP A 96 12.97 19.77 -32.54
N GLY A 97 12.17 18.71 -32.71
CA GLY A 97 12.58 17.33 -32.51
C GLY A 97 12.56 16.84 -31.06
N ASN A 98 12.31 17.72 -30.07
CA ASN A 98 12.27 17.37 -28.65
C ASN A 98 10.86 17.01 -28.14
N GLY A 99 9.87 17.00 -29.03
CA GLY A 99 8.46 16.76 -28.67
C GLY A 99 7.84 17.93 -27.91
N ILE A 100 6.59 17.77 -27.47
CA ILE A 100 5.88 18.79 -26.68
C ILE A 100 6.03 18.46 -25.19
N LEU A 101 6.72 19.32 -24.44
CA LEU A 101 6.89 19.13 -23.00
C LEU A 101 5.55 19.18 -22.25
N THR A 102 5.29 18.15 -21.46
CA THR A 102 4.13 18.08 -20.58
C THR A 102 4.54 18.27 -19.12
N PHE A 103 3.56 18.57 -18.28
CA PHE A 103 3.78 18.90 -16.86
C PHE A 103 2.86 18.07 -15.96
N ASP A 104 3.20 18.04 -14.68
CA ASP A 104 2.46 17.41 -13.59
C ASP A 104 2.23 15.91 -13.77
N SER A 105 3.30 15.16 -14.04
CA SER A 105 3.26 13.69 -14.07
C SER A 105 3.24 13.11 -12.66
N ILE A 106 2.07 12.66 -12.20
CA ILE A 106 1.86 12.05 -10.88
C ILE A 106 0.73 11.03 -10.91
N GLN A 107 0.80 10.04 -10.01
CA GLN A 107 -0.23 9.01 -9.87
C GLN A 107 -1.57 9.62 -9.44
N TYR A 108 -2.67 9.09 -9.97
CA TYR A 108 -4.04 9.58 -9.72
C TYR A 108 -4.37 9.72 -8.22
N VAL A 109 -4.04 8.70 -7.41
CA VAL A 109 -4.32 8.72 -5.97
C VAL A 109 -3.55 9.84 -5.26
N LEU A 110 -2.28 10.04 -5.60
CA LEU A 110 -1.49 11.14 -5.04
C LEU A 110 -2.00 12.50 -5.54
N ARG A 111 -2.38 12.62 -6.83
CA ARG A 111 -3.02 13.82 -7.38
C ARG A 111 -4.28 14.19 -6.59
N PHE A 112 -5.17 13.23 -6.38
CA PHE A 112 -6.38 13.40 -5.57
C PHE A 112 -6.05 13.87 -4.13
N MET A 113 -5.12 13.19 -3.45
CA MET A 113 -4.71 13.55 -2.09
C MET A 113 -4.08 14.95 -2.00
N VAL A 114 -3.28 15.33 -3.00
CA VAL A 114 -2.65 16.67 -3.06
C VAL A 114 -3.71 17.75 -3.24
N ASP A 115 -4.60 17.58 -4.21
CA ASP A 115 -5.59 18.61 -4.59
C ASP A 115 -6.67 18.79 -3.52
N VAL A 116 -7.10 17.69 -2.88
CA VAL A 116 -8.09 17.70 -1.80
C VAL A 116 -7.45 17.87 -0.42
N LYS A 117 -6.11 18.03 -0.36
CA LYS A 117 -5.34 18.26 0.88
C LYS A 117 -5.48 17.14 1.93
N ILE A 118 -5.74 15.92 1.49
CA ILE A 118 -5.75 14.72 2.34
C ILE A 118 -4.32 14.26 2.57
N TYR A 119 -3.96 13.92 3.80
CA TYR A 119 -2.66 13.35 4.13
C TYR A 119 -2.79 11.85 4.43
N GLY A 120 -1.66 11.13 4.44
CA GLY A 120 -1.68 9.73 4.86
C GLY A 120 -2.13 9.63 6.32
N MET A 121 -3.01 8.68 6.64
CA MET A 121 -3.50 8.45 8.01
C MET A 121 -4.11 9.71 8.69
N SER A 122 -4.74 10.60 7.92
CA SER A 122 -5.46 11.77 8.43
C SER A 122 -6.97 11.52 8.55
N TRP A 123 -7.64 12.34 9.35
CA TRP A 123 -9.09 12.33 9.44
C TRP A 123 -9.72 13.04 8.24
N VAL A 124 -10.89 12.54 7.83
CA VAL A 124 -11.75 13.17 6.83
C VAL A 124 -13.17 13.22 7.37
N GLU A 125 -13.92 14.20 6.90
CA GLU A 125 -15.29 14.44 7.32
C GLU A 125 -16.17 14.78 6.12
N VAL A 126 -17.45 14.44 6.23
CA VAL A 126 -18.50 14.89 5.32
C VAL A 126 -19.72 15.27 6.15
N GLU A 127 -20.33 16.40 5.80
CA GLU A 127 -21.55 16.85 6.47
C GLU A 127 -22.74 15.92 6.16
N ALA A 128 -23.66 15.76 7.10
CA ALA A 128 -24.77 14.81 7.04
C ALA A 128 -25.65 14.87 5.77
N LYS A 129 -25.71 16.03 5.09
CA LYS A 129 -26.52 16.23 3.87
C LYS A 129 -25.74 16.11 2.57
N LYS A 130 -24.43 15.86 2.65
CA LYS A 130 -23.50 15.86 1.49
C LYS A 130 -22.99 14.46 1.13
N TYR A 131 -23.57 13.42 1.71
CA TYR A 131 -23.34 12.03 1.32
C TYR A 131 -24.65 11.27 1.23
N GLU A 132 -24.64 10.20 0.45
CA GLU A 132 -25.73 9.24 0.36
C GLU A 132 -25.25 7.89 0.88
N ILE A 133 -26.02 7.25 1.76
CA ILE A 133 -25.73 5.87 2.17
C ILE A 133 -26.03 4.94 1.00
N VAL A 134 -25.08 4.06 0.69
CA VAL A 134 -25.27 3.04 -0.35
C VAL A 134 -26.24 1.97 0.17
N PRO A 135 -27.38 1.75 -0.52
CA PRO A 135 -28.33 0.69 -0.17
C PRO A 135 -27.64 -0.68 -0.12
N GLU A 136 -28.10 -1.56 0.76
CA GLU A 136 -27.44 -2.84 1.05
C GLU A 136 -27.20 -3.70 -0.21
N HIS A 137 -28.19 -3.77 -1.11
CA HIS A 137 -28.11 -4.53 -2.37
C HIS A 137 -27.07 -3.97 -3.37
N ASN A 138 -26.66 -2.70 -3.20
CA ASN A 138 -25.66 -2.04 -4.04
C ASN A 138 -24.28 -1.94 -3.36
N ARG A 139 -24.13 -2.44 -2.12
CA ARG A 139 -22.87 -2.36 -1.38
C ARG A 139 -21.78 -3.22 -2.01
N GLN A 140 -20.65 -2.59 -2.29
CA GLN A 140 -19.48 -3.23 -2.88
C GLN A 140 -18.51 -3.75 -1.81
N SER A 141 -18.68 -3.33 -0.56
CA SER A 141 -17.82 -3.74 0.56
C SER A 141 -18.56 -4.52 1.63
N ASN A 142 -17.79 -5.16 2.51
CA ASN A 142 -18.24 -5.72 3.78
C ASN A 142 -18.16 -4.70 4.94
N CYS A 143 -17.87 -3.42 4.66
CA CYS A 143 -17.86 -2.39 5.69
C CYS A 143 -19.27 -2.16 6.26
N GLN A 144 -19.33 -1.84 7.56
CA GLN A 144 -20.59 -1.54 8.24
C GLN A 144 -21.33 -0.33 7.63
N ILE A 145 -20.56 0.71 7.29
CA ILE A 145 -21.04 1.94 6.66
C ILE A 145 -20.44 2.04 5.26
N GLU A 146 -21.29 2.16 4.24
CA GLU A 146 -20.90 2.44 2.87
C GLU A 146 -21.66 3.67 2.37
N ALA A 147 -20.92 4.70 1.97
CA ALA A 147 -21.49 5.98 1.56
C ALA A 147 -20.83 6.49 0.29
N VAL A 148 -21.50 7.37 -0.43
CA VAL A 148 -21.01 8.02 -1.63
C VAL A 148 -21.15 9.54 -1.52
N MET A 149 -20.17 10.26 -2.04
CA MET A 149 -20.17 11.71 -2.10
C MET A 149 -19.31 12.23 -3.26
N THR A 150 -19.44 13.52 -3.57
CA THR A 150 -18.53 14.22 -4.49
C THR A 150 -17.29 14.73 -3.76
N TYR A 151 -16.12 14.71 -4.42
CA TYR A 151 -14.85 15.14 -3.79
C TYR A 151 -14.84 16.57 -3.26
N ARG A 152 -15.70 17.44 -3.81
CA ARG A 152 -15.80 18.86 -3.42
C ARG A 152 -16.37 19.06 -2.02
N ASP A 153 -17.17 18.10 -1.55
CA ASP A 153 -17.82 18.15 -0.26
C ASP A 153 -16.97 17.51 0.85
N LEU A 154 -15.83 16.90 0.49
CA LEU A 154 -14.95 16.23 1.43
C LEU A 154 -14.13 17.25 2.20
N ILE A 155 -14.21 17.19 3.52
CA ILE A 155 -13.41 18.02 4.43
C ILE A 155 -12.20 17.19 4.87
N ALA A 156 -11.01 17.61 4.46
CA ALA A 156 -9.75 16.99 4.88
C ALA A 156 -9.17 17.76 6.08
N HIS A 157 -9.07 17.08 7.23
CA HIS A 157 -8.52 17.68 8.44
C HIS A 157 -7.01 17.52 8.48
N LYS A 158 -6.30 18.61 8.79
CA LYS A 158 -4.86 18.52 9.09
C LYS A 158 -4.66 17.70 10.37
N PRO A 159 -3.63 16.85 10.46
CA PRO A 159 -3.40 15.98 11.61
C PRO A 159 -2.77 16.75 12.79
N GLU A 160 -3.46 17.78 13.26
CA GLU A 160 -3.05 18.68 14.35
C GLU A 160 -4.16 18.75 15.40
N GLY A 161 -3.81 19.05 16.66
CA GLY A 161 -4.78 19.18 17.75
C GLY A 161 -5.65 17.93 17.92
N GLU A 162 -6.97 18.10 17.93
CA GLU A 162 -7.93 16.98 18.08
C GLU A 162 -7.90 15.97 16.93
N TRP A 163 -7.44 16.39 15.74
CA TRP A 163 -7.33 15.56 14.53
C TRP A 163 -5.98 14.84 14.44
N ALA A 164 -5.09 15.03 15.42
CA ALA A 164 -3.87 14.23 15.55
C ALA A 164 -4.14 12.83 16.15
N LYS A 165 -5.30 12.60 16.77
CA LYS A 165 -5.65 11.32 17.40
C LYS A 165 -5.63 10.16 16.39
N MET A 166 -5.36 8.97 16.90
CA MET A 166 -5.46 7.71 16.14
C MET A 166 -6.82 7.06 16.36
N ALA A 167 -7.36 6.44 15.32
CA ALA A 167 -8.54 5.60 15.45
C ALA A 167 -8.21 4.32 16.25
N PRO A 168 -9.18 3.68 16.90
CA PRO A 168 -9.00 2.41 17.60
C PRO A 168 -8.89 1.24 16.61
N LEU A 169 -7.82 1.23 15.82
CA LEU A 169 -7.58 0.27 14.74
C LEU A 169 -7.52 -1.17 15.28
N ARG A 170 -8.15 -2.11 14.57
CA ARG A 170 -8.01 -3.55 14.86
C ARG A 170 -6.77 -4.09 14.18
N ILE A 171 -5.84 -4.62 14.96
CA ILE A 171 -4.56 -5.13 14.51
C ILE A 171 -4.59 -6.65 14.66
N LEU A 172 -4.54 -7.38 13.54
CA LEU A 172 -4.41 -8.83 13.49
C LEU A 172 -2.95 -9.19 13.29
N SER A 173 -2.34 -9.86 14.26
CA SER A 173 -1.06 -10.54 14.10
C SER A 173 -1.31 -12.04 13.97
N PHE A 174 -0.76 -12.67 12.94
CA PHE A 174 -0.95 -14.10 12.72
C PHE A 174 0.34 -14.78 12.26
N ASP A 175 0.35 -16.10 12.42
CA ASP A 175 1.45 -17.00 12.07
C ASP A 175 0.87 -18.37 11.69
N ILE A 176 1.54 -19.10 10.79
CA ILE A 176 1.09 -20.43 10.33
C ILE A 176 2.17 -21.49 10.58
N GLU A 177 1.72 -22.72 10.80
CA GLU A 177 2.58 -23.91 10.83
C GLU A 177 2.19 -24.89 9.74
N CYS A 178 3.21 -25.47 9.09
CA CYS A 178 3.04 -26.45 8.03
C CYS A 178 3.77 -27.76 8.37
N ALA A 179 3.13 -28.90 8.12
CA ALA A 179 3.78 -30.21 8.30
C ALA A 179 4.57 -30.60 7.04
N GLY A 180 5.85 -30.25 7.02
CA GLY A 180 6.75 -30.52 5.88
C GLY A 180 7.37 -31.92 5.86
N ARG A 181 7.86 -32.31 4.69
CA ARG A 181 8.75 -33.47 4.49
C ARG A 181 10.16 -33.19 5.04
N LYS A 182 10.83 -34.22 5.56
CA LYS A 182 12.18 -34.09 6.14
C LYS A 182 13.19 -33.59 5.09
N GLY A 183 13.91 -32.52 5.42
CA GLY A 183 14.98 -31.96 4.58
C GLY A 183 14.49 -31.12 3.40
N VAL A 184 13.17 -30.91 3.25
CA VAL A 184 12.57 -30.12 2.17
C VAL A 184 11.86 -28.92 2.77
N PHE A 185 12.05 -27.74 2.17
CA PHE A 185 11.30 -26.55 2.58
C PHE A 185 9.82 -26.73 2.20
N PRO A 186 8.85 -26.32 3.04
CA PRO A 186 7.43 -26.58 2.76
C PRO A 186 6.98 -26.07 1.38
N GLU A 187 6.28 -26.92 0.65
CA GLU A 187 5.69 -26.63 -0.67
C GLU A 187 4.16 -26.72 -0.56
N ALA A 188 3.45 -25.64 -0.89
CA ALA A 188 2.00 -25.52 -0.67
C ALA A 188 1.16 -26.61 -1.39
N ASN A 189 1.69 -27.20 -2.46
CA ASN A 189 1.02 -28.28 -3.20
C ASN A 189 1.18 -29.67 -2.56
N GLN A 190 1.97 -29.81 -1.49
CA GLN A 190 2.31 -31.11 -0.89
C GLN A 190 2.19 -31.09 0.62
N ASP A 191 2.71 -30.05 1.25
CA ASP A 191 2.82 -29.96 2.70
C ASP A 191 1.60 -29.18 3.26
N PRO A 192 0.79 -29.76 4.17
CA PRO A 192 -0.44 -29.13 4.66
C PRO A 192 -0.16 -28.04 5.69
N VAL A 193 -1.04 -27.02 5.73
CA VAL A 193 -1.15 -26.11 6.87
C VAL A 193 -1.85 -26.84 8.00
N ILE A 194 -1.21 -26.88 9.16
CA ILE A 194 -1.69 -27.64 10.32
C ILE A 194 -2.16 -26.75 11.47
N GLN A 195 -1.62 -25.53 11.59
CA GLN A 195 -2.07 -24.56 12.59
C GLN A 195 -2.02 -23.13 12.05
N ILE A 196 -2.96 -22.29 12.51
CA ILE A 196 -2.95 -20.85 12.25
C ILE A 196 -3.28 -20.14 13.57
N ALA A 197 -2.30 -19.45 14.15
CA ALA A 197 -2.50 -18.68 15.36
C ALA A 197 -2.84 -17.23 15.05
N ASN A 198 -3.78 -16.66 15.81
CA ASN A 198 -4.23 -15.28 15.63
C ASN A 198 -4.28 -14.54 16.96
N ILE A 199 -3.73 -13.34 16.96
CA ILE A 199 -3.82 -12.37 18.04
C ILE A 199 -4.46 -11.10 17.47
N VAL A 200 -5.56 -10.65 18.08
CA VAL A 200 -6.18 -9.37 17.69
C VAL A 200 -6.14 -8.40 18.85
N THR A 201 -5.54 -7.24 18.59
CA THR A 201 -5.39 -6.15 19.55
C THR A 201 -6.07 -4.90 18.99
N ARG A 202 -6.73 -4.13 19.85
CA ARG A 202 -7.21 -2.80 19.49
C ARG A 202 -6.12 -1.79 19.81
N TYR A 203 -5.80 -0.90 18.87
CA TYR A 203 -4.81 0.14 19.08
C TYR A 203 -5.12 0.95 20.36
N GLY A 204 -4.10 1.13 21.21
CA GLY A 204 -4.21 1.78 22.52
C GLY A 204 -4.51 0.83 23.69
N GLU A 205 -4.91 -0.42 23.44
CA GLU A 205 -5.11 -1.43 24.48
C GLU A 205 -3.82 -2.23 24.74
N LYS A 206 -3.51 -2.49 26.01
CA LYS A 206 -2.30 -3.24 26.42
C LYS A 206 -2.38 -4.75 26.18
N LYS A 207 -3.58 -5.28 25.99
CA LYS A 207 -3.83 -6.72 25.89
C LYS A 207 -4.68 -7.01 24.66
N PRO A 208 -4.43 -8.11 23.95
CA PRO A 208 -5.31 -8.54 22.87
C PRO A 208 -6.67 -8.96 23.42
N PHE A 209 -7.73 -8.69 22.67
CA PHE A 209 -9.09 -9.10 22.98
C PHE A 209 -9.50 -10.40 22.29
N VAL A 210 -8.73 -10.85 21.28
CA VAL A 210 -8.85 -12.19 20.68
C VAL A 210 -7.52 -12.91 20.72
N ARG A 211 -7.56 -14.16 21.17
CA ARG A 211 -6.45 -15.11 21.10
C ARG A 211 -7.02 -16.46 20.69
N ASN A 212 -6.64 -16.94 19.52
CA ASN A 212 -7.09 -18.25 19.05
C ASN A 212 -6.03 -18.98 18.25
N VAL A 213 -6.22 -20.29 18.11
CA VAL A 213 -5.46 -21.13 17.19
C VAL A 213 -6.44 -22.03 16.46
N PHE A 214 -6.39 -22.01 15.14
CA PHE A 214 -7.04 -22.99 14.27
C PHE A 214 -6.09 -24.17 14.16
N CYS A 215 -6.55 -25.37 14.47
CA CYS A 215 -5.74 -26.59 14.51
C CYS A 215 -6.38 -27.67 13.65
N LEU A 216 -5.55 -28.31 12.82
CA LEU A 216 -5.86 -29.58 12.20
C LEU A 216 -5.66 -30.68 13.26
N ASP A 217 -6.68 -31.50 13.47
CA ASP A 217 -6.76 -32.53 14.49
C ASP A 217 -6.79 -32.05 15.97
N THR A 218 -7.25 -32.95 16.83
CA THR A 218 -7.54 -32.76 18.25
C THR A 218 -6.33 -32.20 18.98
N THR A 219 -6.49 -31.04 19.60
CA THR A 219 -5.41 -30.32 20.30
C THR A 219 -5.85 -30.01 21.73
N SER A 220 -5.00 -30.30 22.72
CA SER A 220 -5.31 -30.03 24.14
C SER A 220 -5.52 -28.53 24.39
N LEU A 221 -6.33 -28.19 25.40
CA LEU A 221 -6.70 -26.80 25.70
C LEU A 221 -5.50 -25.93 26.13
N ILE A 222 -5.50 -24.68 25.71
CA ILE A 222 -4.57 -23.64 26.14
C ILE A 222 -5.33 -22.62 26.99
N VAL A 223 -4.82 -22.33 28.19
CA VAL A 223 -5.44 -21.36 29.11
C VAL A 223 -5.54 -19.98 28.43
N ASN A 224 -6.71 -19.34 28.52
CA ASN A 224 -7.00 -18.03 27.94
C ASN A 224 -6.83 -17.93 26.41
N THR A 225 -6.95 -19.06 25.69
CA THR A 225 -6.89 -19.13 24.23
C THR A 225 -8.01 -20.02 23.71
N LYS A 226 -8.74 -19.55 22.69
CA LYS A 226 -9.75 -20.37 22.03
C LYS A 226 -9.08 -21.30 21.01
N ILE A 227 -9.25 -22.61 21.16
CA ILE A 227 -8.77 -23.59 20.19
C ILE A 227 -9.94 -24.00 19.30
N PHE A 228 -9.76 -23.87 17.99
CA PHE A 228 -10.70 -24.35 16.98
C PHE A 228 -10.11 -25.59 16.32
N VAL A 229 -10.74 -26.74 16.54
CA VAL A 229 -10.25 -28.03 16.01
C VAL A 229 -11.06 -28.41 14.78
N TYR A 230 -10.36 -28.83 13.72
CA TYR A 230 -10.94 -29.29 12.47
C TYR A 230 -10.32 -30.62 12.06
N LYS A 231 -11.11 -31.48 11.39
CA LYS A 231 -10.61 -32.76 10.85
C LYS A 231 -10.00 -32.61 9.46
N GLU A 232 -10.60 -31.74 8.64
CA GLU A 232 -10.19 -31.47 7.26
C GLU A 232 -9.55 -30.08 7.17
N GLU A 233 -8.45 -29.97 6.42
CA GLU A 233 -7.69 -28.73 6.23
C GLU A 233 -8.53 -27.68 5.48
N GLU A 234 -9.32 -28.10 4.50
CA GLU A 234 -10.19 -27.22 3.72
C GLU A 234 -11.21 -26.51 4.60
N THR A 235 -11.73 -27.21 5.61
CA THR A 235 -12.65 -26.64 6.58
C THR A 235 -11.93 -25.65 7.48
N MET A 236 -10.73 -25.97 7.95
CA MET A 236 -9.90 -25.08 8.76
C MET A 236 -9.61 -23.76 8.03
N LEU A 237 -9.12 -23.85 6.79
CA LEU A 237 -8.79 -22.69 5.96
C LEU A 237 -10.04 -21.85 5.63
N SER A 238 -11.15 -22.50 5.27
CA SER A 238 -12.42 -21.80 5.05
C SER A 238 -12.88 -21.05 6.30
N LYS A 239 -12.73 -21.65 7.49
CA LYS A 239 -13.10 -21.04 8.77
C LYS A 239 -12.16 -19.94 9.20
N TRP A 240 -10.87 -20.02 8.87
CA TRP A 240 -9.94 -18.92 9.07
C TRP A 240 -10.27 -17.71 8.18
N ARG A 241 -10.68 -17.95 6.92
CA ARG A 241 -11.18 -16.89 6.03
C ARG A 241 -12.45 -16.24 6.61
N ASP A 242 -13.42 -17.04 7.07
CA ASP A 242 -14.64 -16.53 7.72
C ASP A 242 -14.27 -15.66 8.95
N PHE A 243 -13.31 -16.10 9.76
CA PHE A 243 -12.79 -15.35 10.91
C PHE A 243 -12.15 -14.01 10.51
N LEU A 244 -11.35 -13.99 9.45
CA LEU A 244 -10.74 -12.74 8.94
C LEU A 244 -11.81 -11.71 8.54
N GLU A 245 -12.89 -12.18 7.91
CA GLU A 245 -14.02 -11.33 7.53
C GLU A 245 -14.81 -10.84 8.76
N GLU A 246 -15.07 -11.72 9.73
CA GLU A 246 -15.81 -11.39 10.95
C GLU A 246 -15.05 -10.41 11.87
N VAL A 247 -13.75 -10.63 12.06
CA VAL A 247 -12.90 -9.74 12.87
C VAL A 247 -12.72 -8.39 12.21
N ASP A 248 -12.71 -8.36 10.87
CA ASP A 248 -12.49 -7.18 10.04
C ASP A 248 -11.27 -6.33 10.50
N PRO A 249 -10.04 -6.86 10.48
CA PRO A 249 -8.86 -6.11 10.91
C PRO A 249 -8.54 -4.95 9.97
N ASP A 250 -8.12 -3.82 10.55
CA ASP A 250 -7.65 -2.65 9.82
C ASP A 250 -6.19 -2.81 9.38
N ILE A 251 -5.38 -3.51 10.19
CA ILE A 251 -3.98 -3.80 9.92
C ILE A 251 -3.72 -5.29 10.11
N ILE A 252 -3.08 -5.91 9.13
CA ILE A 252 -2.56 -7.27 9.24
C ILE A 252 -1.03 -7.19 9.40
N ILE A 253 -0.52 -7.80 10.46
CA ILE A 253 0.89 -7.84 10.82
C ILE A 253 1.34 -9.29 11.01
N GLY A 254 2.66 -9.47 11.11
CA GLY A 254 3.30 -10.75 11.35
C GLY A 254 4.79 -10.64 11.03
N TYR A 255 5.48 -11.77 10.92
CA TYR A 255 6.90 -11.80 10.59
C TYR A 255 7.14 -12.66 9.35
N ASN A 256 7.51 -12.04 8.23
CA ASN A 256 7.66 -12.68 6.91
C ASN A 256 6.34 -13.07 6.21
N ILE A 257 5.21 -12.50 6.65
CA ILE A 257 3.87 -12.77 6.08
C ILE A 257 3.76 -12.45 4.60
N ALA A 258 4.48 -11.43 4.11
CA ALA A 258 4.38 -11.00 2.73
C ALA A 258 5.01 -12.02 1.77
N ASN A 259 6.12 -12.65 2.18
CA ASN A 259 6.88 -13.57 1.33
C ASN A 259 6.55 -15.04 1.57
N PHE A 260 6.06 -15.40 2.76
CA PHE A 260 5.74 -16.79 3.12
C PHE A 260 4.25 -17.00 3.40
N ASP A 261 3.70 -16.49 4.50
CA ASP A 261 2.37 -16.88 4.98
C ASP A 261 1.25 -16.59 3.98
N PHE A 262 1.18 -15.37 3.44
CA PHE A 262 0.16 -15.00 2.46
C PHE A 262 0.23 -15.85 1.18
N PRO A 263 1.37 -15.90 0.46
CA PRO A 263 1.44 -16.73 -0.75
C PRO A 263 1.22 -18.21 -0.45
N TYR A 264 1.74 -18.73 0.67
CA TYR A 264 1.56 -20.13 1.03
C TYR A 264 0.08 -20.49 1.25
N LEU A 265 -0.66 -19.66 2.00
CA LEU A 265 -2.08 -19.86 2.23
C LEU A 265 -2.90 -19.79 0.92
N LEU A 266 -2.60 -18.82 0.04
CA LEU A 266 -3.28 -18.69 -1.26
C LEU A 266 -2.99 -19.90 -2.16
N ASP A 267 -1.72 -20.26 -2.32
CA ASP A 267 -1.29 -21.37 -3.16
C ASP A 267 -1.86 -22.71 -2.63
N ARG A 268 -1.91 -22.89 -1.29
CA ARG A 268 -2.49 -24.07 -0.64
C ARG A 268 -3.98 -24.18 -0.88
N ALA A 269 -4.71 -23.08 -0.71
CA ALA A 269 -6.15 -23.05 -0.93
C ALA A 269 -6.52 -23.27 -2.39
N ASP A 270 -5.73 -22.74 -3.33
CA ASP A 270 -5.90 -22.99 -4.76
C ASP A 270 -5.64 -24.47 -5.11
N HIS A 271 -4.60 -25.08 -4.52
CA HIS A 271 -4.32 -26.51 -4.67
C HIS A 271 -5.47 -27.39 -4.17
N LEU A 272 -6.03 -27.06 -3.00
CA LEU A 272 -7.18 -27.74 -2.40
C LEU A 272 -8.53 -27.33 -3.01
N LYS A 273 -8.53 -26.39 -3.98
CA LYS A 273 -9.73 -25.88 -4.67
C LYS A 273 -10.78 -25.29 -3.72
N ILE A 274 -10.33 -24.61 -2.66
CA ILE A 274 -11.21 -23.99 -1.67
C ILE A 274 -11.83 -22.74 -2.29
N LYS A 275 -13.14 -22.80 -2.51
CA LYS A 275 -13.89 -21.68 -3.08
C LYS A 275 -13.84 -20.47 -2.15
N ASN A 276 -13.71 -19.29 -2.73
CA ASN A 276 -13.78 -17.99 -2.04
C ASN A 276 -12.70 -17.75 -0.97
N PHE A 277 -11.68 -18.62 -0.84
CA PHE A 277 -10.64 -18.43 0.18
C PHE A 277 -9.88 -17.12 0.00
N SER A 278 -9.61 -16.71 -1.24
CA SER A 278 -8.88 -15.48 -1.58
C SER A 278 -9.67 -14.18 -1.32
N GLN A 279 -10.89 -14.22 -0.81
CA GLN A 279 -11.72 -13.05 -0.49
C GLN A 279 -11.29 -12.33 0.81
N TRP A 280 -10.01 -11.96 0.92
CA TRP A 280 -9.47 -11.25 2.11
C TRP A 280 -9.69 -9.74 2.08
N THR A 281 -10.01 -9.19 0.91
CA THR A 281 -10.20 -7.74 0.76
C THR A 281 -11.54 -7.30 1.35
N ARG A 282 -11.66 -6.01 1.70
CA ARG A 282 -12.95 -5.42 2.07
C ARG A 282 -13.87 -5.20 0.87
N LEU A 283 -13.41 -5.44 -0.37
CA LEU A 283 -14.17 -5.27 -1.61
C LEU A 283 -14.62 -6.64 -2.12
N LYS A 284 -15.92 -6.89 -2.14
CA LYS A 284 -16.52 -8.21 -2.44
C LYS A 284 -16.11 -8.77 -3.81
N SER A 285 -15.86 -7.90 -4.79
CA SER A 285 -15.49 -8.28 -6.16
C SER A 285 -13.99 -8.51 -6.36
N ILE A 286 -13.15 -8.12 -5.41
CA ILE A 286 -11.68 -8.18 -5.54
C ILE A 286 -11.13 -9.31 -4.69
N HIS A 287 -10.52 -10.27 -5.37
CA HIS A 287 -9.83 -11.39 -4.75
C HIS A 287 -8.36 -11.04 -4.51
N SER A 288 -7.78 -11.63 -3.47
CA SER A 288 -6.38 -11.46 -3.09
C SER A 288 -5.52 -12.38 -3.92
N GLN A 289 -4.43 -11.85 -4.45
CA GLN A 289 -3.47 -12.56 -5.29
C GLN A 289 -2.07 -12.12 -4.90
N ALA A 290 -1.17 -13.07 -4.67
CA ALA A 290 0.24 -12.80 -4.50
C ALA A 290 0.88 -12.56 -5.88
N LYS A 291 1.56 -11.43 -6.05
CA LYS A 291 2.29 -11.09 -7.26
C LYS A 291 3.75 -10.86 -6.93
N THR A 292 4.64 -11.43 -7.74
CA THR A 292 6.07 -11.14 -7.63
C THR A 292 6.32 -9.68 -7.98
N SER A 293 7.12 -9.02 -7.17
CA SER A 293 7.56 -7.64 -7.36
C SER A 293 9.04 -7.55 -7.03
N ASN A 294 9.77 -6.69 -7.72
CA ASN A 294 11.17 -6.44 -7.44
C ASN A 294 11.31 -5.02 -6.87
N PHE A 295 12.05 -4.89 -5.78
CA PHE A 295 12.47 -3.60 -5.24
C PHE A 295 14.00 -3.50 -5.27
N SER A 296 14.50 -2.46 -5.95
CA SER A 296 15.94 -2.21 -6.08
C SER A 296 16.27 -0.77 -5.72
N SER A 297 17.25 -0.59 -4.82
CA SER A 297 17.85 0.71 -4.51
C SER A 297 19.27 0.55 -3.98
N LYS A 298 20.12 1.57 -4.15
CA LYS A 298 21.49 1.55 -3.60
C LYS A 298 21.52 1.37 -2.08
N GLN A 299 20.55 1.93 -1.36
CA GLN A 299 20.50 1.89 0.11
C GLN A 299 19.94 0.58 0.65
N MET A 300 18.94 -0.02 0.00
CA MET A 300 18.23 -1.21 0.52
C MET A 300 18.61 -2.50 -0.23
N GLY A 301 19.45 -2.41 -1.26
CA GLY A 301 19.82 -3.52 -2.14
C GLY A 301 18.72 -3.86 -3.15
N ASN A 302 18.91 -5.00 -3.83
CA ASN A 302 17.94 -5.61 -4.73
C ASN A 302 17.26 -6.78 -4.01
N ARG A 303 15.92 -6.77 -3.93
CA ARG A 303 15.13 -7.79 -3.27
C ARG A 303 13.91 -8.13 -4.09
N ASP A 304 13.75 -9.41 -4.38
CA ASP A 304 12.48 -9.94 -4.84
C ASP A 304 11.53 -10.08 -3.64
N THR A 305 10.35 -9.51 -3.77
CA THR A 305 9.31 -9.50 -2.74
C THR A 305 7.99 -9.92 -3.35
N LYS A 306 7.16 -10.62 -2.60
CA LYS A 306 5.79 -10.89 -3.01
C LYS A 306 4.88 -9.81 -2.44
N ALA A 307 4.02 -9.26 -3.29
CA ALA A 307 3.01 -8.30 -2.91
C ALA A 307 1.63 -8.94 -3.06
N THR A 308 0.91 -9.06 -1.95
CA THR A 308 -0.45 -9.58 -1.92
C THR A 308 -1.41 -8.41 -1.72
N ASN A 309 -2.50 -8.32 -2.50
CA ASN A 309 -3.47 -7.25 -2.30
C ASN A 309 -4.46 -7.60 -1.17
N THR A 310 -4.63 -6.69 -0.22
CA THR A 310 -5.64 -6.78 0.87
C THR A 310 -6.47 -5.50 0.89
N ASN A 311 -7.07 -5.14 -0.24
CA ASN A 311 -7.71 -3.82 -0.44
C ASN A 311 -8.63 -3.46 0.76
N GLY A 312 -8.38 -2.28 1.35
CA GLY A 312 -9.10 -1.81 2.55
C GLY A 312 -8.46 -2.21 3.90
N ARG A 313 -7.42 -3.03 3.90
CA ARG A 313 -6.62 -3.41 5.08
C ARG A 313 -5.15 -3.04 4.86
N LEU A 314 -4.53 -2.42 5.84
CA LEU A 314 -3.10 -2.13 5.82
C LEU A 314 -2.29 -3.41 6.10
N GLN A 315 -1.07 -3.45 5.58
CA GLN A 315 -0.13 -4.54 5.86
C GLN A 315 1.12 -3.95 6.48
N LEU A 316 1.62 -4.60 7.54
CA LEU A 316 2.87 -4.23 8.19
C LEU A 316 3.63 -5.51 8.54
N ASP A 317 4.46 -5.98 7.61
CA ASP A 317 5.37 -7.10 7.85
C ASP A 317 6.59 -6.61 8.65
N LEU A 318 6.75 -7.13 9.87
CA LEU A 318 7.80 -6.70 10.77
C LEU A 318 9.20 -7.09 10.28
N LEU A 319 9.33 -8.14 9.47
CA LEU A 319 10.63 -8.49 8.88
C LEU A 319 11.08 -7.39 7.92
N GLN A 320 10.19 -6.94 7.04
CA GLN A 320 10.49 -5.88 6.08
C GLN A 320 10.82 -4.56 6.79
N LEU A 321 10.07 -4.23 7.84
CA LEU A 321 10.31 -3.04 8.64
C LEU A 321 11.68 -3.08 9.31
N VAL A 322 12.00 -4.17 10.01
CA VAL A 322 13.28 -4.30 10.72
C VAL A 322 14.45 -4.28 9.75
N GLN A 323 14.34 -4.93 8.59
CA GLN A 323 15.38 -4.89 7.56
C GLN A 323 15.54 -3.52 6.89
N ARG A 324 14.54 -2.65 6.95
CA ARG A 324 14.59 -1.30 6.41
C ARG A 324 15.18 -0.31 7.41
N ASP A 325 14.79 -0.44 8.67
CA ASP A 325 15.06 0.58 9.69
C ASP A 325 16.25 0.21 10.61
N HIS A 326 16.71 -1.04 10.59
CA HIS A 326 17.81 -1.51 11.42
C HIS A 326 18.85 -2.31 10.64
N GLN A 327 20.13 -2.14 10.98
CA GLN A 327 21.25 -2.91 10.44
C GLN A 327 21.68 -3.97 11.44
N LEU A 328 21.13 -5.19 11.29
CA LEU A 328 21.37 -6.31 12.21
C LEU A 328 22.23 -7.40 11.55
N ARG A 329 22.92 -8.21 12.36
CA ARG A 329 23.68 -9.37 11.89
C ARG A 329 22.77 -10.52 11.43
N SER A 330 21.61 -10.67 12.06
CA SER A 330 20.61 -11.69 11.76
C SER A 330 19.23 -11.09 11.88
N TYR A 331 18.36 -11.41 10.91
CA TYR A 331 16.97 -10.97 10.86
C TYR A 331 15.99 -12.12 11.12
N THR A 332 16.42 -13.19 11.79
CA THR A 332 15.46 -14.21 12.26
C THR A 332 14.62 -13.63 13.40
N LEU A 333 13.35 -14.05 13.49
CA LEU A 333 12.44 -13.57 14.56
C LEU A 333 13.07 -13.73 15.95
N ASN A 334 13.73 -14.88 16.20
CA ASN A 334 14.43 -15.13 17.47
C ASN A 334 15.54 -14.10 17.74
N SER A 335 16.38 -13.79 16.75
CA SER A 335 17.49 -12.82 16.91
C SER A 335 16.97 -11.41 17.19
N VAL A 336 15.93 -11.01 16.46
CA VAL A 336 15.29 -9.70 16.60
C VAL A 336 14.59 -9.57 17.96
N CYS A 337 13.89 -10.61 18.41
CA CYS A 337 13.28 -10.64 19.74
C CYS A 337 14.32 -10.60 20.85
N ALA A 338 15.42 -11.35 20.73
CA ALA A 338 16.50 -11.31 21.70
C ALA A 338 17.12 -9.91 21.80
N GLN A 339 17.29 -9.22 20.67
CA GLN A 339 17.85 -7.88 20.62
C GLN A 339 16.92 -6.80 21.19
N PHE A 340 15.63 -6.81 20.84
CA PHE A 340 14.72 -5.71 21.20
C PHE A 340 13.82 -5.98 22.40
N LEU A 341 13.45 -7.24 22.62
CA LEU A 341 12.59 -7.65 23.74
C LEU A 341 13.40 -8.24 24.91
N GLY A 342 14.65 -8.64 24.69
CA GLY A 342 15.46 -9.32 25.70
C GLY A 342 15.00 -10.75 25.97
N GLU A 343 14.25 -11.34 25.05
CA GLU A 343 13.64 -12.66 25.18
C GLU A 343 14.10 -13.58 24.08
N GLN A 344 14.44 -14.82 24.43
CA GLN A 344 14.66 -15.87 23.45
C GLN A 344 13.36 -16.64 23.21
N LYS A 345 13.14 -17.02 21.96
CA LYS A 345 12.09 -17.94 21.57
C LYS A 345 12.48 -19.35 22.03
N GLU A 346 11.49 -20.13 22.50
CA GLU A 346 11.71 -21.57 22.64
C GLU A 346 11.64 -22.16 21.23
N ASP A 347 12.76 -22.66 20.73
CA ASP A 347 12.86 -23.06 19.33
C ASP A 347 12.30 -24.48 19.16
N VAL A 348 11.25 -24.62 18.36
CA VAL A 348 10.82 -25.92 17.83
C VAL A 348 11.50 -26.05 16.48
N HIS A 349 12.52 -26.90 16.42
CA HIS A 349 13.24 -27.11 15.17
C HIS A 349 12.26 -27.63 14.10
N HIS A 350 12.34 -27.07 12.88
CA HIS A 350 11.39 -27.36 11.80
C HIS A 350 11.21 -28.86 11.50
N THR A 351 12.24 -29.66 11.72
CA THR A 351 12.19 -31.13 11.55
C THR A 351 11.28 -31.84 12.55
N MET A 352 11.00 -31.22 13.70
CA MET A 352 10.16 -31.77 14.75
C MET A 352 8.68 -31.41 14.58
N ILE A 353 8.33 -30.42 13.74
CA ILE A 353 6.95 -29.96 13.57
C ILE A 353 6.03 -31.12 13.16
N THR A 354 6.43 -31.86 12.13
CA THR A 354 5.67 -33.02 11.63
C THR A 354 5.58 -34.16 12.65
N GLU A 355 6.64 -34.38 13.45
CA GLU A 355 6.64 -35.40 14.50
C GLU A 355 5.72 -35.00 15.68
N LEU A 356 5.75 -33.74 16.10
CA LEU A 356 4.85 -33.20 17.12
C LEU A 356 3.39 -33.22 16.67
N PHE A 357 3.13 -32.94 15.39
CA PHE A 357 1.79 -32.98 14.82
C PHE A 357 1.19 -34.39 14.83
N ASN A 358 1.97 -35.38 14.38
CA ASN A 358 1.57 -36.79 14.31
C ASN A 358 1.54 -37.50 15.69
N GLY A 359 1.93 -36.81 16.75
CA GLY A 359 1.94 -37.34 18.11
C GLY A 359 0.56 -37.30 18.79
N THR A 360 0.53 -36.78 20.01
CA THR A 360 -0.66 -36.72 20.86
C THR A 360 -1.32 -35.33 20.78
N PRO A 361 -2.57 -35.18 21.28
CA PRO A 361 -3.17 -33.87 21.46
C PRO A 361 -2.31 -32.89 22.28
N GLU A 362 -1.45 -33.40 23.18
CA GLU A 362 -0.54 -32.58 23.98
C GLU A 362 0.69 -32.12 23.19
N SER A 363 1.22 -32.94 22.28
CA SER A 363 2.31 -32.49 21.39
C SER A 363 1.81 -31.46 20.39
N ARG A 364 0.58 -31.60 19.87
CA ARG A 364 -0.08 -30.55 19.07
C ARG A 364 -0.36 -29.29 19.88
N ARG A 365 -0.69 -29.41 21.17
CA ARG A 365 -0.83 -28.24 22.06
C ARG A 365 0.50 -27.51 22.23
N ARG A 366 1.60 -28.24 22.39
CA ARG A 366 2.94 -27.62 22.44
C ARG A 366 3.23 -26.82 21.16
N LEU A 367 2.91 -27.37 19.99
CA LEU A 367 3.02 -26.66 18.72
C LEU A 367 2.10 -25.43 18.66
N ALA A 368 0.87 -25.54 19.16
CA ALA A 368 -0.07 -24.42 19.18
C ALA A 368 0.37 -23.30 20.13
N VAL A 369 1.02 -23.62 21.25
CA VAL A 369 1.65 -22.61 22.13
C VAL A 369 2.81 -21.91 21.42
N TYR A 370 3.60 -22.66 20.66
CA TYR A 370 4.70 -22.14 19.87
C TYR A 370 4.21 -21.18 18.78
N CYS A 371 3.26 -21.61 17.94
CA CYS A 371 2.64 -20.78 16.90
C CYS A 371 1.95 -19.55 17.50
N LEU A 372 1.28 -19.68 18.66
CA LEU A 372 0.68 -18.54 19.35
C LEU A 372 1.73 -17.53 19.87
N LYS A 373 2.90 -18.00 20.30
CA LYS A 373 4.01 -17.14 20.70
C LYS A 373 4.54 -16.40 19.47
N ASP A 374 4.73 -17.09 18.36
CA ASP A 374 5.18 -16.49 17.10
C ASP A 374 4.19 -15.50 16.50
N ALA A 375 2.88 -15.75 16.61
CA ALA A 375 1.87 -14.75 16.26
C ALA A 375 1.87 -13.54 17.20
N PHE A 376 2.31 -13.67 18.46
CA PHE A 376 2.29 -12.57 19.43
C PHE A 376 3.56 -11.70 19.42
N LEU A 377 4.71 -12.27 19.10
CA LEU A 377 5.98 -11.54 19.07
C LEU A 377 5.99 -10.33 18.10
N PRO A 378 5.41 -10.40 16.88
CA PRO A 378 5.32 -9.25 15.97
C PRO A 378 4.52 -8.09 16.54
N GLN A 379 3.41 -8.36 17.24
CA GLN A 379 2.65 -7.34 17.97
C GLN A 379 3.54 -6.66 19.02
N ARG A 380 4.27 -7.44 19.83
CA ARG A 380 5.15 -6.88 20.86
C ARG A 380 6.32 -6.10 20.28
N LEU A 381 6.90 -6.56 19.18
CA LEU A 381 7.95 -5.84 18.45
C LEU A 381 7.44 -4.52 17.90
N MET A 382 6.26 -4.53 17.27
CA MET A 382 5.60 -3.33 16.75
C MET A 382 5.38 -2.29 17.85
N ASP A 383 4.89 -2.72 19.02
CA ASP A 383 4.65 -1.83 20.17
C ASP A 383 5.98 -1.32 20.76
N LYS A 384 6.98 -2.19 20.92
CA LYS A 384 8.29 -1.85 21.49
C LYS A 384 9.06 -0.84 20.64
N LEU A 385 8.94 -0.94 19.32
CA LEU A 385 9.60 -0.07 18.35
C LEU A 385 8.73 1.11 17.91
N SER A 386 7.50 1.21 18.43
CA SER A 386 6.49 2.23 18.07
C SER A 386 6.31 2.35 16.55
N CYS A 387 6.31 1.20 15.86
CA CYS A 387 6.33 1.15 14.40
C CYS A 387 5.12 1.87 13.79
N LEU A 388 3.92 1.63 14.34
CA LEU A 388 2.68 2.17 13.82
C LEU A 388 2.62 3.70 13.99
N GLU A 389 3.04 4.21 15.15
CA GLU A 389 3.14 5.64 15.44
C GLU A 389 4.11 6.32 14.48
N ASN A 390 5.35 5.81 14.41
CA ASN A 390 6.42 6.39 13.59
C ASN A 390 6.04 6.45 12.11
N TYR A 391 5.42 5.38 11.58
CA TYR A 391 4.98 5.35 10.18
C TYR A 391 3.72 6.17 9.94
N THR A 392 2.82 6.27 10.91
CA THR A 392 1.67 7.17 10.80
C THR A 392 2.14 8.62 10.74
N GLU A 393 3.06 9.01 11.61
CA GLU A 393 3.66 10.35 11.59
C GLU A 393 4.38 10.62 10.27
N MET A 394 5.20 9.67 9.79
CA MET A 394 5.86 9.77 8.49
C MET A 394 4.87 9.96 7.34
N ALA A 395 3.75 9.22 7.32
CA ALA A 395 2.69 9.34 6.32
C ALA A 395 1.97 10.70 6.39
N ARG A 396 1.75 11.21 7.61
CA ARG A 396 1.14 12.52 7.87
C ARG A 396 2.05 13.66 7.45
N VAL A 397 3.34 13.60 7.76
CA VAL A 397 4.33 14.65 7.41
C VAL A 397 4.55 14.69 5.90
N THR A 398 4.80 13.53 5.29
CA THR A 398 5.15 13.47 3.86
C THR A 398 3.93 13.45 2.93
N GLY A 399 2.73 13.20 3.47
CA GLY A 399 1.47 13.22 2.73
C GLY A 399 1.33 12.07 1.73
N VAL A 400 1.98 10.93 1.94
CA VAL A 400 1.84 9.72 1.13
C VAL A 400 0.94 8.69 1.83
N PRO A 401 0.28 7.77 1.10
CA PRO A 401 -0.42 6.63 1.71
C PRO A 401 0.51 5.78 2.59
N PHE A 402 -0.02 5.20 3.66
CA PHE A 402 0.76 4.39 4.62
C PHE A 402 1.55 3.25 3.95
N ASN A 403 0.91 2.45 3.10
CA ASN A 403 1.57 1.32 2.42
C ASN A 403 2.68 1.76 1.44
N PHE A 404 2.74 3.03 1.01
CA PHE A 404 3.86 3.53 0.19
C PHE A 404 5.15 3.59 1.00
N LEU A 405 5.08 3.69 2.33
CA LEU A 405 6.27 3.73 3.17
C LEU A 405 7.05 2.40 3.13
N LEU A 406 6.36 1.26 2.98
CA LEU A 406 7.01 -0.05 2.89
C LEU A 406 7.33 -0.43 1.43
N SER A 407 6.42 -0.14 0.50
CA SER A 407 6.51 -0.59 -0.89
C SER A 407 7.29 0.35 -1.83
N ARG A 408 7.59 1.58 -1.42
CA ARG A 408 8.26 2.58 -2.26
C ARG A 408 9.45 3.21 -1.52
N GLY A 409 10.40 3.72 -2.30
CA GLY A 409 11.57 4.42 -1.81
C GLY A 409 11.29 5.89 -1.41
N GLN A 410 12.36 6.62 -1.08
CA GLN A 410 12.25 8.00 -0.57
C GLN A 410 11.69 9.00 -1.60
N GLN A 411 11.90 8.77 -2.90
CA GLN A 411 11.50 9.69 -3.97
C GLN A 411 10.00 10.02 -3.94
N VAL A 412 9.12 9.04 -3.67
CA VAL A 412 7.67 9.29 -3.67
C VAL A 412 7.24 10.26 -2.56
N LYS A 413 7.95 10.25 -1.43
CA LYS A 413 7.71 11.16 -0.30
C LYS A 413 8.10 12.59 -0.66
N PHE A 414 9.24 12.74 -1.34
CA PHE A 414 9.69 14.04 -1.85
C PHE A 414 8.71 14.58 -2.90
N ILE A 415 8.33 13.74 -3.87
CA ILE A 415 7.36 14.11 -4.92
C ILE A 415 6.03 14.56 -4.31
N SER A 416 5.46 13.83 -3.35
CA SER A 416 4.21 14.26 -2.70
C SER A 416 4.33 15.65 -2.06
N GLN A 417 5.40 15.91 -1.31
CA GLN A 417 5.64 17.22 -0.68
C GLN A 417 5.86 18.32 -1.73
N LEU A 418 6.64 18.05 -2.77
CA LEU A 418 6.92 18.98 -3.86
C LEU A 418 5.63 19.39 -4.57
N PHE A 419 4.76 18.43 -4.92
CA PHE A 419 3.48 18.71 -5.58
C PHE A 419 2.52 19.49 -4.69
N ARG A 420 2.50 19.25 -3.37
CA ARG A 420 1.70 20.05 -2.43
C ARG A 420 2.14 21.51 -2.41
N LYS A 421 3.46 21.76 -2.33
CA LYS A 421 4.02 23.11 -2.34
C LYS A 421 3.87 23.80 -3.70
N ALA A 422 4.05 23.06 -4.79
CA ALA A 422 3.81 23.55 -6.14
C ALA A 422 2.35 24.00 -6.31
N LEU A 423 1.38 23.22 -5.82
CA LEU A 423 -0.04 23.59 -5.87
C LEU A 423 -0.34 24.88 -5.11
N GLU A 424 0.21 25.06 -3.90
CA GLU A 424 0.06 26.28 -3.09
C GLU A 424 0.56 27.54 -3.85
N GLN A 425 1.63 27.39 -4.62
CA GLN A 425 2.29 28.49 -5.35
C GLN A 425 1.87 28.61 -6.83
N LYS A 426 0.90 27.81 -7.30
CA LYS A 426 0.46 27.74 -8.70
C LYS A 426 1.60 27.38 -9.67
N LEU A 427 2.55 26.56 -9.21
CA LEU A 427 3.65 26.03 -10.01
C LEU A 427 3.22 24.74 -10.72
N VAL A 428 3.80 24.49 -11.89
CA VAL A 428 3.69 23.23 -12.63
C VAL A 428 5.06 22.59 -12.77
N ILE A 429 5.11 21.26 -12.66
CA ILE A 429 6.35 20.48 -12.60
C ILE A 429 6.60 19.83 -13.95
N PRO A 430 7.69 20.14 -14.67
CA PRO A 430 7.93 19.56 -15.98
C PRO A 430 8.21 18.06 -15.90
N ASN A 431 7.67 17.30 -16.85
CA ASN A 431 7.95 15.88 -17.02
C ASN A 431 9.23 15.71 -17.84
N LEU A 432 10.39 15.86 -17.20
CA LEU A 432 11.69 15.72 -17.85
C LEU A 432 12.07 14.24 -17.95
N SER A 433 12.65 13.84 -19.09
CA SER A 433 13.19 12.49 -19.26
C SER A 433 14.40 12.28 -18.36
N SER A 434 14.42 11.17 -17.62
CA SER A 434 15.60 10.78 -16.86
C SER A 434 16.65 10.19 -17.80
N ASN A 435 17.66 10.96 -18.17
CA ASN A 435 18.85 10.40 -18.79
C ASN A 435 19.74 9.87 -17.66
N SER A 436 19.93 8.55 -17.59
CA SER A 436 20.89 7.96 -16.68
C SER A 436 22.29 8.38 -17.11
N SER A 437 22.88 9.35 -16.42
CA SER A 437 24.29 9.67 -16.57
C SER A 437 25.12 8.72 -15.69
N GLU A 438 26.19 8.16 -16.24
CA GLU A 438 27.19 7.43 -15.46
C GLU A 438 28.15 8.38 -14.73
N GLU A 439 28.21 9.64 -15.14
CA GLU A 439 29.07 10.66 -14.53
C GLU A 439 28.52 11.07 -13.16
N GLN A 440 29.35 10.91 -12.13
CA GLN A 440 29.07 11.38 -10.78
C GLN A 440 29.64 12.80 -10.62
N TYR A 441 28.90 13.66 -9.92
CA TYR A 441 29.41 14.98 -9.52
C TYR A 441 30.40 14.82 -8.35
N GLU A 442 31.35 15.74 -8.23
CA GLU A 442 32.33 15.75 -7.13
C GLU A 442 31.61 15.84 -5.77
N GLY A 443 31.96 14.91 -4.87
CA GLY A 443 31.37 14.81 -3.54
C GLY A 443 32.13 15.59 -2.47
N ALA A 444 32.03 15.14 -1.21
CA ALA A 444 32.76 15.76 -0.11
C ALA A 444 34.26 15.45 -0.14
N THR A 445 35.09 16.41 0.25
CA THR A 445 36.52 16.21 0.48
C THR A 445 36.75 15.49 1.81
N VAL A 446 37.58 14.44 1.81
CA VAL A 446 38.04 13.76 3.03
C VAL A 446 39.44 14.28 3.36
N ILE A 447 39.62 14.85 4.56
CA ILE A 447 40.93 15.33 5.01
C ILE A 447 41.81 14.12 5.35
N GLU A 448 43.08 14.16 4.92
CA GLU A 448 44.05 13.12 5.27
C GLU A 448 44.25 13.05 6.79
N PRO A 449 43.95 11.91 7.44
CA PRO A 449 44.08 11.79 8.87
C PRO A 449 45.55 11.69 9.28
N THR A 450 45.95 12.39 10.35
CA THR A 450 47.22 12.11 11.02
C THR A 450 47.08 10.76 11.74
N ARG A 451 47.72 9.72 11.19
CA ARG A 451 47.75 8.38 11.81
C ARG A 451 48.57 8.47 13.11
N GLY A 452 47.98 8.02 14.21
CA GLY A 452 48.59 7.98 15.54
C GLY A 452 48.53 6.59 16.14
#